data_AF-A0A383AJ12-F1
#
_entry.id   AF-A0A383AJ12-F1
#
_cell.length_a   1.000
_cell.length_b   1.000
_cell.length_c   1.000
_cell.angle_alpha   90.00
_cell.angle_beta   90.00
_cell.angle_gamma   90.00
#
_symmetry.space_group_name_H-M   'P 1'
#
loop_
_entity.id
_entity.type
_entity.pdbx_description
1 polymer ?
#
loop_
_entity_poly.entity_id
_entity_poly.type
_entity_poly.pdbx_seq_one_letter_code
_entity_poly.pdbx_strand_id
1 'polypeptide(L)' 'VSAKATIFQPAKGVMQSGRGKVKNWRLEFDLAAARGVEPLMGWTSATDMHQEVAINFPSCKSAI' A
#
# COMPACT_ATOMS: atom_id res chain seq x y z
N VAL A 1 17.40 -4.29 7.57
CA VAL A 1 16.41 -4.47 6.49
C VAL A 1 15.98 -3.07 6.06
N SER A 2 16.34 -2.62 4.87
CA SER A 2 15.95 -1.28 4.40
C SER A 2 14.55 -1.37 3.82
N ALA A 3 13.54 -0.86 4.53
CA ALA A 3 12.19 -0.76 4.00
C ALA A 3 12.18 0.29 2.89
N LYS A 4 11.77 -0.11 1.69
CA LYS A 4 11.53 0.82 0.57
C LYS A 4 10.05 1.23 0.60
N ALA A 5 9.81 2.50 0.32
CA ALA A 5 8.47 3.06 0.24
C ALA A 5 8.27 3.71 -1.13
N THR A 6 7.11 3.49 -1.72
CA THR A 6 6.71 4.08 -3.00
C THR A 6 5.62 5.11 -2.76
N ILE A 7 5.83 6.31 -3.29
CA ILE A 7 4.88 7.44 -3.20
C ILE A 7 4.24 7.61 -4.57
N PHE A 8 2.92 7.51 -4.65
CA PHE A 8 2.18 7.63 -5.91
C PHE A 8 0.81 8.28 -5.74
N GLN A 9 0.24 8.76 -6.85
CA GLN A 9 -1.17 9.17 -6.90
C GLN A 9 -2.00 8.01 -7.47
N PRO A 10 -3.05 7.55 -6.78
CA PRO A 10 -3.85 6.42 -7.24
C PRO A 10 -4.62 6.82 -8.50
N ALA A 11 -4.52 6.00 -9.54
CA ALA A 11 -5.26 6.21 -10.78
C ALA A 11 -6.77 6.08 -10.55
N LYS A 12 -7.56 6.75 -11.40
CA LYS A 12 -9.02 6.58 -11.41
C LYS A 12 -9.35 5.14 -11.82
N GLY A 13 -10.15 4.44 -11.01
CA GLY A 13 -10.65 3.10 -11.37
C GLY A 13 -11.47 3.13 -12.65
N VAL A 14 -11.16 2.25 -13.61
CA VAL A 14 -11.79 2.24 -14.94
C VAL A 14 -13.30 2.01 -14.86
N MET A 15 -13.74 1.15 -13.94
CA MET A 15 -15.15 0.76 -13.77
C MET A 15 -15.96 1.73 -12.90
N GLN A 16 -15.34 2.79 -12.35
CA GLN A 16 -15.97 3.67 -11.39
C GLN A 16 -15.90 5.13 -11.86
N SER A 17 -17.03 5.84 -11.79
CA SER A 17 -17.10 7.24 -12.18
C SER A 17 -16.49 8.19 -11.14
N GLY A 18 -16.42 7.78 -9.88
CA GLY A 18 -15.94 8.57 -8.75
C GLY A 18 -14.47 9.01 -8.86
N ARG A 19 -14.22 10.31 -8.64
CA ARG A 19 -12.88 10.93 -8.73
C ARG A 19 -12.32 11.42 -7.39
N GLY A 20 -13.03 11.18 -6.28
CA GLY A 20 -12.68 11.75 -4.97
C GLY A 20 -11.34 11.29 -4.41
N LYS A 21 -10.92 10.04 -4.70
CA LYS A 21 -9.69 9.45 -4.15
C LYS A 21 -8.43 9.70 -4.99
N VAL A 22 -8.57 10.28 -6.18
CA VAL A 22 -7.49 10.39 -7.20
C VAL A 22 -6.54 11.56 -6.93
N LYS A 23 -6.93 12.50 -6.05
CA LYS A 23 -6.18 13.74 -5.79
C LYS A 23 -5.16 13.64 -4.65
N ASN A 24 -5.22 12.59 -3.85
CA ASN A 24 -4.34 12.43 -2.69
C ASN A 24 -3.10 11.63 -3.09
N TRP A 25 -1.96 12.01 -2.54
CA TRP A 25 -0.73 11.22 -2.63
C TRP A 25 -0.82 10.10 -1.61
N ARG A 26 -0.42 8.89 -1.99
CA ARG A 26 -0.40 7.73 -1.10
C ARG A 26 1.02 7.19 -1.00
N LEU A 27 1.45 6.93 0.22
CA LEU A 27 2.71 6.25 0.53
C LEU A 27 2.38 4.83 0.95
N GLU A 28 2.97 3.86 0.26
CA GLU A 28 2.89 2.44 0.59
C GLU A 28 4.30 1.85 0.73
N PHE A 29 4.45 0.94 1.67
CA PHE A 29 5.70 0.19 1.86
C PHE A 29 5.73 -1.04 0.95
N ASP A 30 6.89 -1.33 0.37
CA ASP A 30 7.09 -2.54 -0.41
C ASP A 30 7.08 -3.79 0.49
N LEU A 31 6.70 -4.92 -0.10
CA LEU A 31 6.75 -6.23 0.55
C LEU A 31 8.19 -6.58 0.95
N ALA A 32 8.47 -6.59 2.26
CA ALA A 32 9.78 -7.03 2.75
C ALA A 32 9.93 -8.56 2.71
N ALA A 33 8.81 -9.29 2.75
CA ALA A 33 8.74 -10.75 2.69
C ALA A 33 7.52 -11.22 1.89
N ALA A 34 7.68 -12.34 1.16
CA ALA A 34 6.57 -13.00 0.48
C ALA A 34 5.55 -13.54 1.49
N ARG A 35 4.26 -13.48 1.14
CA ARG A 35 3.19 -14.03 1.99
C ARG A 35 3.26 -15.56 1.98
N GLY A 36 3.17 -16.17 3.16
CA GLY A 36 3.14 -17.62 3.35
C GLY A 36 1.72 -18.11 3.54
N VAL A 37 1.43 -19.34 3.11
CA VAL A 37 0.18 -20.04 3.44
C VAL A 37 0.45 -20.95 4.63
N GLU A 38 -0.38 -20.81 5.68
CA GLU A 38 -0.28 -21.64 6.88
C GLU A 38 -0.82 -23.06 6.59
N PRO A 39 -0.10 -24.13 6.96
CA PRO A 39 -0.39 -25.50 6.52
C PRO A 39 -1.65 -26.15 7.12
N LEU A 40 -2.14 -25.71 8.29
CA LEU A 40 -3.28 -26.29 8.97
C LEU A 40 -4.60 -25.75 8.44
N MET A 41 -4.76 -24.42 8.45
CA MET A 41 -6.01 -23.74 8.11
C MET A 41 -5.99 -23.12 6.70
N GLY A 42 -4.83 -23.03 6.05
CA GLY A 42 -4.68 -22.42 4.73
C GLY A 42 -4.74 -20.88 4.74
N TRP A 43 -4.63 -20.25 5.92
CA TRP A 43 -4.68 -18.79 6.01
C TRP A 43 -3.40 -18.14 5.49
N THR A 44 -3.56 -17.01 4.82
CA THR A 44 -2.41 -16.22 4.36
C THR A 44 -1.80 -15.52 5.56
N SER A 45 -0.63 -15.97 5.99
CA SER A 45 0.15 -15.36 7.06
C SER A 45 1.19 -14.41 6.46
N ALA A 46 1.30 -13.21 7.04
CA ALA A 46 2.33 -12.24 6.70
C ALA A 46 3.22 -12.02 7.92
N THR A 47 4.54 -12.06 7.71
CA THR A 47 5.53 -11.77 8.77
C THR A 47 5.83 -10.27 8.86
N ASP A 48 5.41 -9.50 7.85
CA ASP A 48 5.68 -8.08 7.71
C ASP A 48 4.44 -7.24 8.04
N MET A 49 4.54 -6.41 9.10
CA MET A 49 3.48 -5.50 9.55
C MET A 49 3.41 -4.23 8.71
N HIS A 50 4.45 -3.89 7.95
CA HIS A 50 4.48 -2.66 7.17
C HIS A 50 3.45 -2.64 6.02
N GLN A 51 2.89 -3.80 5.67
CA GLN A 51 1.82 -3.93 4.66
C GLN A 51 0.49 -3.31 5.09
N GLU A 52 0.25 -3.14 6.38
CA GLU A 52 -1.00 -2.54 6.87
C GLU A 52 -0.96 -1.00 6.82
N VAL A 53 0.24 -0.41 6.72
CA VAL A 53 0.43 1.04 6.81
C VAL A 53 0.33 1.69 5.43
N ALA A 54 -0.79 2.36 5.17
CA ALA A 54 -0.97 3.24 4.02
C ALA A 54 -1.32 4.65 4.50
N ILE A 55 -0.50 5.64 4.14
CA ILE A 55 -0.66 7.02 4.60
C ILE A 55 -1.02 7.92 3.41
N ASN A 56 -2.03 8.76 3.59
CA ASN A 56 -2.47 9.73 2.59
C ASN A 56 -1.90 11.10 2.89
N PHE A 57 -1.34 11.74 1.87
CA PHE A 57 -0.75 13.06 1.92
C PHE A 57 -1.42 14.01 0.92
N PRO A 58 -1.54 15.30 1.24
CA PRO A 58 -2.10 16.29 0.33
C PRO A 58 -1.10 16.73 -0.77
N SER A 59 0.22 16.59 -0.53
CA SER A 59 1.26 17.02 -1.48
C SER A 59 2.42 16.01 -1.54
N CYS A 60 3.10 15.93 -2.68
CA CYS A 60 4.29 15.08 -2.87
C CYS A 60 5.38 15.42 -1.84
N LYS A 61 5.58 16.71 -1.56
CA LYS A 61 6.59 17.18 -0.60
C LYS A 61 6.27 16.80 0.85
N SER A 62 5.00 16.56 1.19
CA SER A 62 4.60 16.07 2.51
C SER A 62 4.84 14.57 2.68
N ALA A 63 5.03 13.83 1.58
CA ALA A 63 5.23 12.39 1.58
C ALA A 63 6.72 11.98 1.52
N ILE A 64 7.60 12.91 1.12
CA ILE A 64 9.07 12.75 1.12
C ILE A 64 9.61 13.07 2.51
#